data_AF-S7WWB8-F1
#
_entry.id   AF-S7WWB8-F1
#
_cell.length_a   1.000
_cell.length_b   1.000
_cell.length_c   1.000
_cell.angle_alpha   90.00
_cell.angle_beta   90.00
_cell.angle_gamma   90.00
#
_symmetry.space_group_name_H-M   'P 1'
#
loop_
_entity.id
_entity.type
_entity.pdbx_description
1 polymer ?
#
loop_
_entity_poly.entity_id
_entity_poly.type
_entity_poly.pdbx_seq_one_letter_code
_entity_poly.pdbx_strand_id
1 'polypeptide(L)'
;MANKSSKPKEITRAIKDSVRSMLWGTAAGRCQFNGCNRPLYKSPITTETVNISEAAHIYSFSEDGPRGWGPFVLNKDKLNDIDNLMLMCHDCHKTIDQDKEGIRYSADLLRQWKKEHEERIWLVTSIGPNNKSHVVLYGADIGKEKSPLQFKEVVHAMFPRRFPAEQPIELSLSSEFIDSTDQYWDFQAQNLEKLFERKVKSVIETTENVNFSLFSFAPMPLLIKLGTLFTDKIAVETYQPIREPKGWMWQTRPDDFSFVISKPESIQKKKPVLILSLSAEISSERITTVLGLDVEIWKIYTPSPHQHNDFIRSPEQLSEFRSIVRKTLEEIQSIYGLDEPLHLFPAMPISCAVEFGRVRMPKATMPWIIYDENRQHGSFIKALTI
;
A
#
# COMPACT_ATOMS: atom_id res chain seq x y z
N MET A 1 -9.72 -65.71 23.08
CA MET A 1 -9.69 -64.37 22.46
C MET A 1 -8.86 -64.48 21.20
N ALA A 2 -9.49 -64.53 20.03
CA ALA A 2 -8.80 -64.71 18.76
C ALA A 2 -8.21 -63.36 18.29
N ASN A 3 -6.90 -63.36 18.06
CA ASN A 3 -6.12 -62.24 17.58
C ASN A 3 -6.58 -61.88 16.15
N LYS A 4 -7.28 -60.76 15.98
CA LYS A 4 -7.64 -60.24 14.64
C LYS A 4 -6.38 -59.73 13.96
N SER A 5 -5.73 -60.61 13.20
CA SER A 5 -4.74 -60.25 12.19
C SER A 5 -5.35 -59.21 11.23
N SER A 6 -4.97 -57.94 11.39
CA SER A 6 -5.31 -56.90 10.42
C SER A 6 -4.62 -57.21 9.10
N LYS A 7 -5.38 -57.52 8.05
CA LYS A 7 -4.85 -57.62 6.69
C LYS A 7 -4.08 -56.33 6.35
N PRO A 8 -2.93 -56.40 5.67
CA PRO A 8 -2.24 -55.21 5.19
C PRO A 8 -3.23 -54.44 4.30
N LYS A 9 -3.49 -53.18 4.63
CA LYS A 9 -4.26 -52.29 3.75
C LYS A 9 -3.43 -52.07 2.49
N GLU A 10 -3.96 -52.49 1.35
CA GLU A 10 -3.38 -52.19 0.06
C GLU A 10 -3.63 -50.71 -0.24
N ILE A 11 -2.56 -49.91 -0.21
CA ILE A 11 -2.65 -48.47 -0.45
C ILE A 11 -2.77 -48.28 -1.96
N THR A 12 -3.79 -47.57 -2.40
CA THR A 12 -4.04 -47.29 -3.81
C THR A 12 -3.80 -45.81 -4.11
N ARG A 13 -3.54 -45.47 -5.38
CA ARG A 13 -3.42 -44.06 -5.82
C ARG A 13 -4.75 -43.29 -5.76
N ALA A 14 -5.86 -43.96 -5.43
CA ALA A 14 -7.16 -43.32 -5.36
C ALA A 14 -7.21 -42.36 -4.16
N ILE A 15 -7.42 -41.08 -4.47
CA ILE A 15 -7.60 -40.03 -3.46
C ILE A 15 -9.08 -39.94 -3.14
N LYS A 16 -9.41 -39.96 -1.84
CA LYS A 16 -10.80 -39.84 -1.35
C LYS A 16 -11.42 -38.54 -1.84
N ASP A 17 -12.71 -38.57 -2.17
CA ASP A 17 -13.42 -37.37 -2.64
C ASP A 17 -13.38 -36.23 -1.64
N SER A 18 -13.46 -36.50 -0.33
CA SER A 18 -13.30 -35.47 0.70
C SER A 18 -11.94 -34.76 0.63
N VAL A 19 -10.85 -35.50 0.37
CA VAL A 19 -9.51 -34.92 0.20
C VAL A 19 -9.42 -34.13 -1.09
N ARG A 20 -10.01 -34.64 -2.20
CA ARG A 20 -10.07 -33.90 -3.47
C ARG A 20 -10.84 -32.58 -3.32
N SER A 21 -11.98 -32.59 -2.64
CA SER A 21 -12.78 -31.39 -2.37
C SER A 21 -12.02 -30.39 -1.51
N MET A 22 -11.34 -30.84 -0.45
CA MET A 22 -10.51 -29.96 0.37
C MET A 22 -9.36 -29.36 -0.43
N LEU A 23 -8.64 -30.17 -1.22
CA LEU A 23 -7.54 -29.70 -2.08
C LEU A 23 -8.02 -28.66 -3.11
N TRP A 24 -9.19 -28.88 -3.71
CA TRP A 24 -9.82 -27.90 -4.59
C TRP A 24 -10.21 -26.62 -3.86
N GLY A 25 -10.76 -26.73 -2.65
CA GLY A 25 -11.16 -25.61 -1.81
C GLY A 25 -9.98 -24.74 -1.39
N THR A 26 -8.92 -25.33 -0.85
CA THR A 26 -7.73 -24.60 -0.37
C THR A 26 -6.95 -23.95 -1.51
N ALA A 27 -6.97 -24.54 -2.71
CA ALA A 27 -6.34 -23.99 -3.90
C ALA A 27 -7.25 -23.02 -4.70
N ALA A 28 -8.52 -22.86 -4.31
CA ALA A 28 -9.57 -22.15 -5.07
C ALA A 28 -9.66 -22.56 -6.55
N GLY A 29 -9.42 -23.85 -6.84
CA GLY A 29 -9.44 -24.38 -8.20
C GLY A 29 -8.35 -23.81 -9.13
N ARG A 30 -7.21 -23.37 -8.59
CA ARG A 30 -6.09 -22.81 -9.34
C ARG A 30 -4.81 -23.63 -9.13
N CYS A 31 -3.98 -23.70 -10.15
CA CYS A 31 -2.69 -24.41 -10.10
C CYS A 31 -1.77 -23.81 -9.01
N GLN A 32 -1.25 -24.65 -8.12
CA GLN A 32 -0.38 -24.27 -7.00
C GLN A 32 1.12 -24.21 -7.38
N PHE A 33 1.47 -24.45 -8.65
CA PHE A 33 2.84 -24.26 -9.14
C PHE A 33 3.19 -22.76 -9.13
N ASN A 34 4.35 -22.41 -8.57
CA ASN A 34 4.79 -21.02 -8.49
C ASN A 34 4.91 -20.39 -9.89
N GLY A 35 4.23 -19.26 -10.10
CA GLY A 35 4.16 -18.58 -11.39
C GLY A 35 3.08 -19.08 -12.37
N CYS A 36 2.31 -20.13 -12.05
CA CYS A 36 1.22 -20.59 -12.92
C CYS A 36 -0.14 -19.98 -12.55
N ASN A 37 -0.69 -20.35 -11.38
CA ASN A 37 -1.97 -19.86 -10.86
C ASN A 37 -3.15 -19.92 -11.88
N ARG A 38 -3.12 -20.80 -12.89
CA ARG A 38 -4.18 -20.87 -13.91
C ARG A 38 -5.45 -21.53 -13.37
N PRO A 39 -6.66 -21.11 -13.79
CA PRO A 39 -7.90 -21.81 -13.46
C PRO A 39 -7.89 -23.25 -13.97
N LEU A 40 -8.36 -24.21 -13.17
CA LEU A 40 -8.37 -25.64 -13.51
C LEU A 40 -9.76 -26.22 -13.78
N TYR A 41 -10.80 -25.39 -13.68
CA TYR A 41 -12.20 -25.75 -13.96
C TYR A 41 -12.66 -25.33 -15.36
N LYS A 42 -11.75 -24.85 -16.21
CA LYS A 42 -12.04 -24.50 -17.60
C LYS A 42 -10.86 -24.71 -18.52
N SER A 43 -11.13 -24.93 -19.79
CA SER A 43 -10.13 -24.99 -20.85
C SER A 43 -9.44 -23.63 -21.01
N PRO A 44 -8.10 -23.56 -21.06
CA PRO A 44 -7.38 -22.30 -21.27
C PRO A 44 -7.55 -21.76 -22.70
N ILE A 45 -7.98 -22.60 -23.65
CA ILE A 45 -8.12 -22.26 -25.07
C ILE A 45 -9.59 -21.97 -25.40
N THR A 46 -10.48 -22.92 -25.11
CA THR A 46 -11.89 -22.86 -25.53
C THR A 46 -12.80 -22.23 -24.48
N THR A 47 -12.32 -22.03 -23.26
CA THR A 47 -13.09 -21.55 -22.09
C THR A 47 -14.23 -22.45 -21.63
N GLU A 48 -14.41 -23.61 -22.27
CA GLU A 48 -15.40 -24.61 -21.88
C GLU A 48 -15.14 -25.12 -20.46
N THR A 49 -16.22 -25.51 -19.78
CA THR A 49 -16.15 -26.05 -18.41
C THR A 49 -15.59 -27.47 -18.46
N VAL A 50 -14.38 -27.65 -17.93
CA VAL A 50 -13.68 -28.93 -17.88
C VAL A 50 -12.74 -28.96 -16.69
N ASN A 51 -12.66 -30.11 -16.00
CA ASN A 51 -11.69 -30.32 -14.94
C ASN A 51 -10.35 -30.76 -15.54
N ILE A 52 -9.36 -29.86 -15.56
CA ILE A 52 -7.99 -30.12 -16.01
C ILE A 52 -6.99 -30.22 -14.84
N SER A 53 -7.51 -30.44 -13.63
CA SER A 53 -6.69 -30.57 -12.42
C SER A 53 -6.15 -31.97 -12.25
N GLU A 54 -4.96 -32.05 -11.66
CA GLU A 54 -4.33 -33.25 -11.15
C GLU A 54 -3.95 -33.01 -9.69
N ALA A 55 -4.00 -34.06 -8.88
CA ALA A 55 -3.52 -34.03 -7.50
C ALA A 55 -2.09 -34.58 -7.52
N ALA A 56 -1.12 -33.67 -7.55
CA ALA A 56 0.29 -33.99 -7.62
C ALA A 56 0.84 -34.28 -6.22
N HIS A 57 1.60 -35.36 -6.08
CA HIS A 57 2.24 -35.73 -4.82
C HIS A 57 3.53 -34.93 -4.60
N ILE A 58 3.69 -34.36 -3.40
CA ILE A 58 4.95 -33.75 -2.95
C ILE A 58 5.98 -34.86 -2.72
N TYR A 59 5.67 -35.83 -1.86
CA TYR A 59 6.42 -37.09 -1.75
C TYR A 59 5.69 -38.16 -2.54
N SER A 60 6.41 -38.83 -3.45
CA SER A 60 5.82 -39.75 -4.41
C SER A 60 5.05 -40.89 -3.74
N PHE A 61 4.00 -41.35 -4.41
CA PHE A 61 3.31 -42.58 -4.06
C PHE A 61 4.22 -43.83 -4.16
N SER A 62 5.22 -43.80 -5.05
CA SER A 62 6.18 -44.89 -5.26
C SER A 62 7.49 -44.60 -4.52
N GLU A 63 8.12 -45.65 -3.97
CA GLU A 63 9.43 -45.51 -3.33
C GLU A 63 10.49 -45.01 -4.31
N ASP A 64 10.52 -45.59 -5.52
CA ASP A 64 11.44 -45.20 -6.61
C ASP A 64 10.99 -43.94 -7.38
N GLY A 65 9.93 -43.26 -6.92
CA GLY A 65 9.45 -42.03 -7.54
C GLY A 65 10.26 -40.81 -7.09
N PRO A 66 10.07 -39.65 -7.74
CA PRO A 66 10.70 -38.41 -7.31
C PRO A 66 10.45 -38.12 -5.82
N ARG A 67 11.53 -37.85 -5.07
CA ARG A 67 11.50 -37.58 -3.61
C ARG A 67 11.10 -38.80 -2.74
N GLY A 68 10.79 -39.94 -3.36
CA GLY A 68 10.36 -41.19 -2.72
C GLY A 68 9.21 -40.99 -1.73
N TRP A 69 9.10 -41.91 -0.76
CA TRP A 69 8.12 -41.79 0.32
C TRP A 69 8.48 -40.74 1.38
N GLY A 70 9.75 -40.31 1.45
CA GLY A 70 10.24 -39.34 2.43
C GLY A 70 9.78 -39.65 3.86
N PRO A 71 9.12 -38.71 4.58
CA PRO A 71 8.67 -38.93 5.95
C PRO A 71 7.55 -40.00 6.07
N PHE A 72 6.93 -40.41 4.97
CA PHE A 72 5.84 -41.38 4.95
C PHE A 72 6.30 -42.84 4.89
N VAL A 73 7.61 -43.12 4.88
CA VAL A 73 8.16 -44.50 4.89
C VAL A 73 7.53 -45.35 6.01
N LEU A 74 7.31 -44.75 7.19
CA LEU A 74 6.73 -45.41 8.37
C LEU A 74 5.20 -45.36 8.42
N ASN A 75 4.54 -44.56 7.58
CA ASN A 75 3.09 -44.40 7.58
C ASN A 75 2.56 -44.03 6.18
N LYS A 76 2.57 -45.03 5.29
CA LYS A 76 2.21 -44.89 3.88
C LYS A 76 0.71 -44.55 3.67
N ASP A 77 -0.15 -44.81 4.66
CA ASP A 77 -1.58 -44.46 4.60
C ASP A 77 -1.79 -42.95 4.42
N LYS A 78 -0.80 -42.12 4.79
CA LYS A 78 -0.83 -40.66 4.67
C LYS A 78 -0.31 -40.12 3.34
N LEU A 79 0.15 -40.97 2.41
CA LEU A 79 0.66 -40.51 1.10
C LEU A 79 -0.41 -39.74 0.31
N ASN A 80 -1.69 -40.05 0.51
CA ASN A 80 -2.81 -39.36 -0.14
C ASN A 80 -3.48 -38.30 0.76
N ASP A 81 -2.85 -37.88 1.86
CA ASP A 81 -3.35 -36.79 2.69
C ASP A 81 -3.14 -35.44 2.02
N ILE A 82 -4.01 -34.47 2.34
CA ILE A 82 -3.99 -33.13 1.74
C ILE A 82 -2.64 -32.42 1.88
N ASP A 83 -1.93 -32.65 2.98
CA ASP A 83 -0.63 -32.03 3.25
C ASP A 83 0.45 -32.49 2.26
N ASN A 84 0.29 -33.67 1.66
CA ASN A 84 1.21 -34.21 0.65
C ASN A 84 0.75 -33.95 -0.79
N LEU A 85 -0.38 -33.28 -0.99
CA LEU A 85 -0.97 -33.08 -2.31
C LEU A 85 -0.97 -31.60 -2.71
N MET A 86 -0.69 -31.35 -3.99
CA MET A 86 -0.85 -30.05 -4.62
C MET A 86 -1.82 -30.14 -5.79
N LEU A 87 -2.71 -29.15 -5.92
CA LEU A 87 -3.59 -29.02 -7.08
C LEU A 87 -2.79 -28.43 -8.23
N MET A 88 -2.55 -29.23 -9.26
CA MET A 88 -1.72 -28.86 -10.41
C MET A 88 -2.48 -28.98 -11.71
N CYS A 89 -2.00 -28.29 -12.73
CA CYS A 89 -2.34 -28.63 -14.10
C CYS A 89 -1.41 -29.72 -14.63
N HIS A 90 -1.84 -30.41 -15.69
CA HIS A 90 -1.02 -31.45 -16.32
C HIS A 90 0.41 -31.01 -16.67
N ASP A 91 0.57 -29.83 -17.28
CA ASP A 91 1.89 -29.34 -17.71
C ASP A 91 2.84 -29.15 -16.52
N CYS A 92 2.36 -28.55 -15.44
CA CYS A 92 3.15 -28.30 -14.23
C CYS A 92 3.43 -29.60 -13.47
N HIS A 93 2.45 -30.49 -13.36
CA HIS A 93 2.65 -31.79 -12.71
C HIS A 93 3.68 -32.63 -13.47
N LYS A 94 3.57 -32.71 -14.80
CA LYS A 94 4.56 -33.39 -15.63
C LYS A 94 5.95 -32.78 -15.48
N THR A 95 6.05 -31.45 -15.38
CA THR A 95 7.32 -30.74 -15.17
C THR A 95 8.01 -31.15 -13.88
N ILE A 96 7.28 -31.25 -12.76
CA ILE A 96 7.88 -31.66 -11.47
C ILE A 96 8.23 -33.15 -11.42
N ASP A 97 7.50 -33.99 -12.16
CA ASP A 97 7.72 -35.45 -12.21
C ASP A 97 8.85 -35.87 -13.14
N GLN A 98 9.29 -34.97 -14.03
CA GLN A 98 10.48 -35.16 -14.87
C GLN A 98 11.78 -35.01 -14.05
N ASP A 99 11.75 -34.30 -12.92
CA ASP A 99 12.87 -34.21 -11.99
C ASP A 99 12.94 -35.47 -11.11
N LYS A 100 13.49 -36.56 -11.68
CA LYS A 100 13.52 -37.89 -11.04
C LYS A 100 14.26 -37.90 -9.71
N GLU A 101 15.34 -37.13 -9.59
CA GLU A 101 16.12 -37.01 -8.34
C GLU A 101 15.43 -36.09 -7.32
N GLY A 102 14.45 -35.27 -7.72
CA GLY A 102 13.76 -34.34 -6.84
C GLY A 102 14.63 -33.20 -6.32
N ILE A 103 15.74 -32.89 -7.01
CA ILE A 103 16.71 -31.85 -6.58
C ILE A 103 16.21 -30.46 -6.98
N ARG A 104 15.68 -30.32 -8.20
CA ARG A 104 15.19 -29.04 -8.72
C ARG A 104 13.86 -28.65 -8.09
N TYR A 105 12.98 -29.62 -7.88
CA TYR A 105 11.69 -29.49 -7.23
C TYR A 105 11.68 -30.31 -5.96
N SER A 106 12.45 -29.84 -4.96
CA SER A 106 12.53 -30.50 -3.65
C SER A 106 11.19 -30.47 -2.92
N ALA A 107 11.00 -31.41 -1.99
CA ALA A 107 9.79 -31.46 -1.19
C ALA A 107 9.57 -30.17 -0.39
N ASP A 108 10.63 -29.58 0.16
CA ASP A 108 10.54 -28.32 0.92
C ASP A 108 10.08 -27.16 0.04
N LEU A 109 10.59 -27.06 -1.19
CA LEU A 109 10.19 -26.02 -2.14
C LEU A 109 8.71 -26.18 -2.53
N LEU A 110 8.26 -27.40 -2.82
CA LEU A 110 6.86 -27.68 -3.16
C LEU A 110 5.92 -27.38 -1.98
N ARG A 111 6.32 -27.73 -0.76
CA ARG A 111 5.58 -27.39 0.47
C ARG A 111 5.51 -25.88 0.69
N GLN A 112 6.60 -25.16 0.44
CA GLN A 112 6.64 -23.71 0.50
C GLN A 112 5.63 -23.10 -0.49
N TRP A 113 5.65 -23.51 -1.76
CA TRP A 113 4.72 -23.00 -2.77
C TRP A 113 3.26 -23.33 -2.44
N LYS A 114 2.98 -24.55 -1.95
CA LYS A 114 1.65 -24.93 -1.47
C LYS A 114 1.19 -23.98 -0.37
N LYS A 115 2.03 -23.80 0.66
CA LYS A 115 1.74 -22.94 1.81
C LYS A 115 1.48 -21.50 1.38
N GLU A 116 2.38 -20.90 0.60
CA GLU A 116 2.24 -19.53 0.10
C GLU A 116 0.95 -19.35 -0.73
N HIS A 117 0.60 -20.33 -1.57
CA HIS A 117 -0.64 -20.30 -2.34
C HIS A 117 -1.87 -20.40 -1.46
N GLU A 118 -1.92 -21.37 -0.54
CA GLU A 118 -3.06 -21.61 0.35
C GLU A 118 -3.26 -20.48 1.34
N GLU A 119 -2.18 -19.95 1.91
CA GLU A 119 -2.23 -18.75 2.74
C GLU A 119 -2.80 -17.59 1.94
N ARG A 120 -2.30 -17.32 0.73
CA ARG A 120 -2.83 -16.25 -0.13
C ARG A 120 -4.31 -16.45 -0.48
N ILE A 121 -4.74 -17.67 -0.80
CA ILE A 121 -6.16 -17.96 -1.06
C ILE A 121 -6.99 -17.72 0.18
N TRP A 122 -6.58 -18.28 1.33
CA TRP A 122 -7.29 -18.11 2.59
C TRP A 122 -7.45 -16.64 2.94
N LEU A 123 -6.34 -15.91 2.89
CA LEU A 123 -6.26 -14.48 3.06
C LEU A 123 -7.21 -13.70 2.14
N VAL A 124 -7.23 -13.99 0.83
CA VAL A 124 -8.09 -13.31 -0.17
C VAL A 124 -9.57 -13.74 -0.09
N THR A 125 -9.86 -14.89 0.50
CA THR A 125 -11.24 -15.40 0.66
C THR A 125 -11.84 -15.15 2.04
N SER A 126 -11.02 -14.82 3.04
CA SER A 126 -11.43 -14.41 4.39
C SER A 126 -12.11 -13.05 4.45
N ILE A 127 -12.09 -12.30 3.34
CA ILE A 127 -12.48 -10.91 3.32
C ILE A 127 -13.99 -10.76 3.22
N GLY A 128 -14.57 -10.12 4.23
CA GLY A 128 -15.96 -9.71 4.20
C GLY A 128 -16.23 -8.62 3.15
N PRO A 129 -17.46 -8.50 2.64
CA PRO A 129 -17.86 -7.53 1.62
C PRO A 129 -17.58 -6.06 1.98
N ASN A 130 -17.35 -5.75 3.26
CA ASN A 130 -17.15 -4.39 3.78
C ASN A 130 -15.72 -3.84 3.63
N ASN A 131 -14.75 -4.63 3.13
CA ASN A 131 -13.35 -4.18 2.99
C ASN A 131 -13.01 -3.64 1.59
N LYS A 132 -14.02 -3.43 0.73
CA LYS A 132 -13.84 -2.79 -0.57
C LYS A 132 -13.45 -1.33 -0.39
N SER A 133 -12.55 -0.86 -1.25
CA SER A 133 -12.04 0.51 -1.23
C SER A 133 -11.82 1.00 -2.66
N HIS A 134 -12.31 2.19 -2.99
CA HIS A 134 -12.02 2.83 -4.27
C HIS A 134 -10.56 3.25 -4.31
N VAL A 135 -9.82 2.78 -5.29
CA VAL A 135 -8.43 3.18 -5.48
C VAL A 135 -8.41 4.54 -6.14
N VAL A 136 -7.67 5.49 -5.57
CA VAL A 136 -7.46 6.82 -6.14
C VAL A 136 -5.98 6.96 -6.47
N LEU A 137 -5.70 7.26 -7.74
CA LEU A 137 -4.35 7.47 -8.25
C LEU A 137 -4.20 8.93 -8.62
N TYR A 138 -3.24 9.61 -8.00
CA TYR A 138 -2.95 11.02 -8.29
C TYR A 138 -1.46 11.24 -8.58
N GLY A 139 -1.14 11.50 -9.84
CA GLY A 139 0.19 11.86 -10.30
C GLY A 139 0.24 13.30 -10.85
N ALA A 140 1.30 14.02 -10.51
CA ALA A 140 1.72 15.25 -11.19
C ALA A 140 3.25 15.24 -11.30
N ASP A 141 3.79 15.81 -12.38
CA ASP A 141 5.24 15.85 -12.59
C ASP A 141 5.93 16.64 -11.46
N ILE A 142 7.03 16.10 -10.93
CA ILE A 142 7.89 16.74 -9.92
C ILE A 142 9.19 17.13 -10.64
N GLY A 143 9.39 18.40 -10.93
CA GLY A 143 10.45 18.85 -11.85
C GLY A 143 10.36 18.14 -13.21
N LYS A 144 11.34 17.29 -13.55
CA LYS A 144 11.41 16.51 -14.81
C LYS A 144 11.07 15.02 -14.64
N GLU A 145 10.83 14.56 -13.41
CA GLU A 145 10.69 13.13 -13.11
C GLU A 145 9.25 12.66 -13.31
N LYS A 146 9.08 11.59 -14.11
CA LYS A 146 7.79 10.91 -14.33
C LYS A 146 7.80 9.55 -13.63
N SER A 147 6.89 9.34 -12.69
CA SER A 147 6.73 8.06 -11.98
C SER A 147 5.28 7.59 -12.11
N PRO A 148 4.93 6.85 -13.18
CA PRO A 148 3.55 6.44 -13.40
C PRO A 148 3.11 5.46 -12.30
N LEU A 149 2.00 5.78 -11.63
CA LEU A 149 1.35 4.89 -10.69
C LEU A 149 0.73 3.71 -11.47
N GLN A 150 1.20 2.50 -11.21
CA GLN A 150 0.66 1.31 -11.85
C GLN A 150 -0.38 0.65 -10.97
N PHE A 151 -1.62 0.54 -11.47
CA PHE A 151 -2.74 -0.06 -10.72
C PHE A 151 -2.41 -1.47 -10.17
N LYS A 152 -1.71 -2.29 -10.95
CA LYS A 152 -1.34 -3.66 -10.52
C LYS A 152 -0.38 -3.67 -9.32
N GLU A 153 0.51 -2.68 -9.23
CA GLU A 153 1.49 -2.60 -8.13
C GLU A 153 0.80 -2.16 -6.82
N VAL A 154 -0.14 -1.22 -6.91
CA VAL A 154 -0.81 -0.67 -5.72
C VAL A 154 -1.84 -1.63 -5.14
N VAL A 155 -2.52 -2.43 -5.98
CA VAL A 155 -3.52 -3.41 -5.54
C VAL A 155 -2.92 -4.44 -4.59
N HIS A 156 -1.67 -4.85 -4.82
CA HIS A 156 -1.00 -5.80 -3.94
C HIS A 156 -0.75 -5.21 -2.54
N ALA A 157 -0.43 -3.91 -2.44
CA ALA A 157 -0.15 -3.25 -1.18
C ALA A 157 -1.37 -3.02 -0.29
N MET A 158 -2.57 -3.05 -0.88
CA MET A 158 -3.83 -2.94 -0.13
C MET A 158 -4.10 -4.18 0.73
N PHE A 159 -3.58 -5.32 0.31
CA PHE A 159 -3.75 -6.60 0.99
C PHE A 159 -2.97 -6.64 2.33
N PRO A 160 -3.52 -7.20 3.44
CA PRO A 160 -4.86 -7.78 3.65
C PRO A 160 -5.95 -6.75 4.03
N ARG A 161 -5.58 -5.49 4.26
CA ARG A 161 -6.45 -4.49 4.92
C ARG A 161 -7.65 -4.11 4.05
N ARG A 162 -7.43 -3.95 2.73
CA ARG A 162 -8.38 -3.45 1.75
C ARG A 162 -8.27 -4.18 0.42
N PHE A 163 -9.33 -4.06 -0.38
CA PHE A 163 -9.39 -4.57 -1.76
C PHE A 163 -9.86 -3.48 -2.70
N PRO A 164 -9.30 -3.41 -3.91
CA PRO A 164 -9.78 -2.44 -4.90
C PRO A 164 -11.25 -2.70 -5.21
N ALA A 165 -12.05 -1.65 -5.17
CA ALA A 165 -13.26 -1.57 -5.98
C ALA A 165 -12.85 -1.54 -7.47
N GLU A 166 -13.82 -1.73 -8.38
CA GLU A 166 -13.67 -1.94 -9.83
C GLU A 166 -12.40 -1.33 -10.48
N GLN A 167 -12.50 -0.12 -11.02
CA GLN A 167 -11.42 0.59 -11.72
C GLN A 167 -10.87 1.72 -10.85
N PRO A 168 -9.57 2.07 -10.98
CA PRO A 168 -9.01 3.19 -10.23
C PRO A 168 -9.62 4.53 -10.70
N ILE A 169 -9.81 5.42 -9.75
CA ILE A 169 -10.14 6.82 -10.00
C ILE A 169 -8.84 7.58 -10.28
N GLU A 170 -8.60 7.86 -11.56
CA GLU A 170 -7.44 8.64 -12.02
C GLU A 170 -7.67 10.14 -11.88
N LEU A 171 -6.84 10.81 -11.07
CA LEU A 171 -6.83 12.27 -10.88
C LEU A 171 -5.62 12.95 -11.55
N SER A 172 -4.82 12.18 -12.28
CA SER A 172 -3.61 12.66 -12.98
C SER A 172 -3.95 13.36 -14.30
N LEU A 173 -3.16 14.38 -14.66
CA LEU A 173 -3.23 15.05 -15.97
C LEU A 173 -1.82 15.17 -16.56
N SER A 174 -1.66 14.82 -17.84
CA SER A 174 -0.44 15.16 -18.58
C SER A 174 -0.41 16.66 -18.87
N SER A 175 0.60 17.37 -18.37
CA SER A 175 0.82 18.79 -18.64
C SER A 175 2.24 19.03 -19.14
N GLU A 176 2.42 20.02 -20.01
CA GLU A 176 3.75 20.51 -20.42
C GLU A 176 4.29 21.59 -19.46
N PHE A 177 3.45 22.10 -18.56
CA PHE A 177 3.88 23.06 -17.54
C PHE A 177 4.68 22.36 -16.45
N ILE A 178 5.77 22.99 -16.02
CA ILE A 178 6.63 22.57 -14.91
C ILE A 178 6.40 23.47 -13.70
N ASP A 179 6.70 22.95 -12.51
CA ASP A 179 6.55 23.59 -11.19
C ASP A 179 7.29 24.92 -11.00
N SER A 180 8.15 25.30 -11.94
CA SER A 180 8.86 26.58 -11.97
C SER A 180 8.12 27.71 -12.69
N THR A 181 6.91 27.50 -13.22
CA THR A 181 6.12 28.58 -13.85
C THR A 181 5.01 29.08 -12.92
N ASP A 182 4.79 30.40 -12.90
CA ASP A 182 3.78 31.01 -12.00
C ASP A 182 2.38 30.45 -12.20
N GLN A 183 2.03 30.07 -13.43
CA GLN A 183 0.71 29.55 -13.79
C GLN A 183 0.53 28.07 -13.43
N TYR A 184 1.62 27.33 -13.17
CA TYR A 184 1.56 25.89 -12.90
C TYR A 184 0.68 25.57 -11.70
N TRP A 185 0.91 26.27 -10.58
CA TRP A 185 0.25 25.95 -9.31
C TRP A 185 -1.26 26.17 -9.38
N ASP A 186 -1.69 27.33 -9.87
CA ASP A 186 -3.11 27.66 -10.01
C ASP A 186 -3.81 26.71 -10.99
N PHE A 187 -3.17 26.42 -12.13
CA PHE A 187 -3.72 25.49 -13.12
C PHE A 187 -3.87 24.06 -12.58
N GLN A 188 -2.82 23.53 -11.95
CA GLN A 188 -2.84 22.18 -11.39
C GLN A 188 -3.84 22.05 -10.23
N ALA A 189 -3.92 23.06 -9.36
CA ALA A 189 -4.89 23.08 -8.26
C ALA A 189 -6.33 23.10 -8.77
N GLN A 190 -6.66 23.98 -9.73
CA GLN A 190 -8.01 24.04 -10.31
C GLN A 190 -8.39 22.75 -11.05
N ASN A 191 -7.44 22.13 -11.74
CA ASN A 191 -7.69 20.86 -12.42
C ASN A 191 -7.93 19.73 -11.42
N LEU A 192 -7.11 19.65 -10.37
CA LEU A 192 -7.28 18.68 -9.29
C LEU A 192 -8.66 18.82 -8.66
N GLU A 193 -9.09 20.04 -8.34
CA GLU A 193 -10.44 20.32 -7.80
C GLU A 193 -11.54 19.83 -8.74
N LYS A 194 -11.48 20.18 -10.03
CA LYS A 194 -12.49 19.78 -11.03
C LYS A 194 -12.54 18.26 -11.21
N LEU A 195 -11.39 17.59 -11.23
CA LEU A 195 -11.31 16.13 -11.34
C LEU A 195 -11.86 15.45 -10.08
N PHE A 196 -11.51 15.97 -8.90
CA PHE A 196 -11.99 15.47 -7.62
C PHE A 196 -13.52 15.58 -7.52
N GLU A 197 -14.07 16.76 -7.81
CA GLU A 197 -15.50 17.02 -7.79
C GLU A 197 -16.25 16.05 -8.73
N ARG A 198 -15.75 15.90 -9.96
CA ARG A 198 -16.39 15.03 -10.95
C ARG A 198 -16.31 13.55 -10.61
N LYS A 199 -15.17 13.07 -10.10
CA LYS A 199 -14.89 11.63 -10.00
C LYS A 199 -14.96 11.09 -8.57
N VAL A 200 -14.43 11.80 -7.59
CA VAL A 200 -14.38 11.33 -6.19
C VAL A 200 -15.66 11.69 -5.46
N LYS A 201 -16.11 12.94 -5.56
CA LYS A 201 -17.32 13.38 -4.86
C LYS A 201 -18.57 12.67 -5.35
N SER A 202 -18.67 12.42 -6.65
CA SER A 202 -19.75 11.58 -7.22
C SER A 202 -19.81 10.19 -6.57
N VAL A 203 -18.67 9.56 -6.25
CA VAL A 203 -18.64 8.27 -5.55
C VAL A 203 -19.05 8.43 -4.08
N ILE A 204 -18.59 9.50 -3.41
CA ILE A 204 -18.99 9.81 -2.03
C ILE A 204 -20.52 9.97 -1.90
N GLU A 205 -21.15 10.62 -2.87
CA GLU A 205 -22.59 10.89 -2.85
C GLU A 205 -23.46 9.68 -3.22
N THR A 206 -22.91 8.72 -3.96
CA THR A 206 -23.66 7.57 -4.50
C THR A 206 -23.40 6.26 -3.78
N THR A 207 -22.36 6.19 -2.93
CA THR A 207 -21.93 4.96 -2.27
C THR A 207 -22.04 5.09 -0.76
N GLU A 208 -22.85 4.23 -0.13
CA GLU A 208 -22.94 4.14 1.32
C GLU A 208 -21.66 3.52 1.91
N ASN A 209 -21.15 4.07 3.03
CA ASN A 209 -19.93 3.61 3.69
C ASN A 209 -18.69 3.54 2.76
N VAL A 210 -18.52 4.57 1.92
CA VAL A 210 -17.39 4.68 0.99
C VAL A 210 -16.04 4.69 1.72
N ASN A 211 -15.07 3.99 1.14
CA ASN A 211 -13.69 4.01 1.58
C ASN A 211 -12.76 4.22 0.39
N PHE A 212 -11.67 4.94 0.59
CA PHE A 212 -10.66 5.18 -0.43
C PHE A 212 -9.28 4.67 -0.02
N SER A 213 -8.53 4.17 -1.00
CA SER A 213 -7.12 3.84 -0.87
C SER A 213 -6.36 4.74 -1.83
N LEU A 214 -5.64 5.71 -1.27
CA LEU A 214 -5.05 6.81 -2.00
C LEU A 214 -3.56 6.57 -2.21
N PHE A 215 -3.16 6.53 -3.47
CA PHE A 215 -1.78 6.46 -3.91
C PHE A 215 -1.48 7.70 -4.73
N SER A 216 -0.38 8.39 -4.43
CA SER A 216 -0.07 9.66 -5.08
C SER A 216 1.41 9.83 -5.39
N PHE A 217 1.74 10.66 -6.35
CA PHE A 217 3.08 11.15 -6.64
C PHE A 217 2.95 12.56 -7.24
N ALA A 218 3.06 13.60 -6.40
CA ALA A 218 2.95 14.99 -6.82
C ALA A 218 3.76 15.89 -5.88
N PRO A 219 4.05 17.15 -6.24
CA PRO A 219 4.65 18.12 -5.34
C PRO A 219 3.83 18.32 -4.05
N MET A 220 4.51 18.57 -2.92
CA MET A 220 3.86 18.66 -1.61
C MET A 220 2.69 19.67 -1.55
N PRO A 221 2.73 20.86 -2.19
CA PRO A 221 1.58 21.77 -2.18
C PRO A 221 0.30 21.16 -2.76
N LEU A 222 0.42 20.43 -3.87
CA LEU A 222 -0.72 19.77 -4.51
C LEU A 222 -1.23 18.58 -3.70
N LEU A 223 -0.34 17.86 -3.00
CA LEU A 223 -0.74 16.79 -2.08
C LEU A 223 -1.48 17.33 -0.85
N ILE A 224 -1.01 18.45 -0.27
CA ILE A 224 -1.73 19.15 0.79
C ILE A 224 -3.11 19.58 0.25
N LYS A 225 -3.17 20.15 -0.95
CA LYS A 225 -4.44 20.53 -1.58
C LYS A 225 -5.37 19.31 -1.72
N LEU A 226 -4.91 18.18 -2.24
CA LEU A 226 -5.68 16.94 -2.33
C LEU A 226 -6.22 16.51 -0.96
N GLY A 227 -5.39 16.60 0.08
CA GLY A 227 -5.82 16.31 1.44
C GLY A 227 -6.98 17.17 1.90
N THR A 228 -6.94 18.49 1.61
CA THR A 228 -8.04 19.40 1.99
C THR A 228 -9.36 19.10 1.27
N LEU A 229 -9.32 18.48 0.09
CA LEU A 229 -10.51 18.04 -0.65
C LEU A 229 -11.14 16.78 -0.03
N PHE A 230 -10.32 15.83 0.43
CA PHE A 230 -10.82 14.64 1.12
C PHE A 230 -11.37 14.92 2.52
N THR A 231 -10.77 15.88 3.25
CA THR A 231 -11.04 16.14 4.67
C THR A 231 -10.81 14.91 5.56
N ASP A 232 -11.14 15.00 6.84
CA ASP A 232 -11.11 13.89 7.79
C ASP A 232 -12.46 13.17 7.95
N LYS A 233 -13.51 13.64 7.28
CA LYS A 233 -14.87 13.05 7.34
C LYS A 233 -15.00 11.75 6.54
N ILE A 234 -14.17 11.59 5.51
CA ILE A 234 -14.20 10.45 4.61
C ILE A 234 -13.13 9.46 5.03
N ALA A 235 -13.47 8.17 5.05
CA ALA A 235 -12.51 7.12 5.30
C ALA A 235 -11.55 6.98 4.11
N VAL A 236 -10.29 7.37 4.32
CA VAL A 236 -9.22 7.26 3.31
C VAL A 236 -7.98 6.69 3.99
N GLU A 237 -7.42 5.66 3.37
CA GLU A 237 -6.11 5.11 3.71
C GLU A 237 -5.09 5.64 2.69
N THR A 238 -4.21 6.53 3.13
CA THR A 238 -3.17 7.11 2.29
C THR A 238 -1.91 6.25 2.37
N TYR A 239 -1.43 5.79 1.21
CA TYR A 239 -0.26 4.96 1.08
C TYR A 239 1.02 5.78 0.84
N GLN A 240 2.15 5.21 1.24
CA GLN A 240 3.48 5.79 1.06
C GLN A 240 4.33 4.86 0.16
N PRO A 241 5.04 5.39 -0.84
CA PRO A 241 6.05 4.63 -1.55
C PRO A 241 7.23 4.39 -0.61
N ILE A 242 7.56 3.11 -0.48
CA ILE A 242 8.70 2.57 0.24
C ILE A 242 9.80 2.40 -0.79
N ARG A 243 10.98 2.96 -0.52
CA ARG A 243 12.12 2.91 -1.45
C ARG A 243 12.88 1.61 -1.30
N GLU A 244 13.07 1.14 -0.07
CA GLU A 244 13.78 -0.11 0.21
C GLU A 244 13.05 -1.02 1.22
N PRO A 245 12.61 -2.24 0.83
CA PRO A 245 12.45 -2.70 -0.56
C PRO A 245 11.42 -1.87 -1.32
N LYS A 246 11.68 -1.63 -2.61
CA LYS A 246 10.82 -0.80 -3.45
C LYS A 246 9.38 -1.35 -3.51
N GLY A 247 8.40 -0.52 -3.16
CA GLY A 247 6.99 -0.87 -3.26
C GLY A 247 6.09 0.07 -2.47
N TRP A 248 4.90 -0.43 -2.12
CA TRP A 248 3.88 0.31 -1.36
C TRP A 248 3.39 -0.46 -0.12
N MET A 249 3.87 -1.69 0.05
CA MET A 249 3.41 -2.60 1.08
C MET A 249 3.91 -2.14 2.44
N TRP A 250 2.97 -1.79 3.32
CA TRP A 250 3.29 -1.39 4.68
C TRP A 250 4.17 -2.42 5.41
N GLN A 251 5.09 -1.89 6.21
CA GLN A 251 5.98 -2.65 7.07
C GLN A 251 5.62 -2.38 8.54
N THR A 252 6.38 -2.97 9.44
CA THR A 252 6.23 -2.74 10.89
C THR A 252 6.68 -1.33 11.26
N ARG A 253 5.95 -0.71 12.19
CA ARG A 253 6.35 0.53 12.84
C ARG A 253 7.70 0.35 13.54
N PRO A 254 8.69 1.24 13.35
CA PRO A 254 9.92 1.23 14.14
C PRO A 254 9.65 1.60 15.61
N ASP A 255 10.32 0.94 16.56
CA ASP A 255 10.12 1.20 17.99
C ASP A 255 10.68 2.57 18.42
N ASP A 256 11.80 3.00 17.82
CA ASP A 256 12.58 4.19 18.14
C ASP A 256 12.15 5.44 17.35
N PHE A 257 10.87 5.53 16.96
CA PHE A 257 10.34 6.61 16.13
C PHE A 257 9.41 7.56 16.91
N SER A 258 9.60 8.86 16.68
CA SER A 258 8.70 9.94 17.16
C SER A 258 8.84 11.21 16.32
N PHE A 259 7.77 12.00 16.20
CA PHE A 259 7.86 13.38 15.75
C PHE A 259 8.09 14.34 16.93
N VAL A 260 8.85 15.41 16.70
CA VAL A 260 9.17 16.42 17.71
C VAL A 260 8.66 17.78 17.26
N ILE A 261 8.22 18.60 18.23
CA ILE A 261 7.76 19.97 18.01
C ILE A 261 8.75 20.94 18.66
N SER A 262 9.21 21.93 17.91
CA SER A 262 9.89 23.12 18.42
C SER A 262 8.97 24.32 18.26
N LYS A 263 8.91 25.15 19.30
CA LYS A 263 8.10 26.37 19.36
C LYS A 263 9.01 27.62 19.30
N PRO A 264 8.49 28.80 18.95
CA PRO A 264 9.21 30.05 19.11
C PRO A 264 9.64 30.27 20.57
N GLU A 265 10.83 30.85 20.79
CA GLU A 265 11.33 31.15 22.14
C GLU A 265 10.43 32.15 22.90
N SER A 266 9.80 33.08 22.16
CA SER A 266 8.82 34.01 22.69
C SER A 266 7.72 34.27 21.66
N ILE A 267 6.50 34.47 22.14
CA ILE A 267 5.34 34.82 21.33
C ILE A 267 5.13 36.33 21.39
N GLN A 268 5.36 37.01 20.29
CA GLN A 268 5.21 38.45 20.08
C GLN A 268 4.11 38.77 19.04
N LYS A 269 3.36 37.74 18.58
CA LYS A 269 2.32 37.83 17.54
C LYS A 269 2.84 38.35 16.21
N LYS A 270 4.05 37.94 15.82
CA LYS A 270 4.58 38.10 14.46
C LYS A 270 3.95 37.10 13.49
N LYS A 271 4.33 37.16 12.22
CA LYS A 271 3.84 36.25 11.18
C LYS A 271 4.11 34.79 11.57
N PRO A 272 3.07 33.94 11.70
CA PRO A 272 3.25 32.56 12.09
C PRO A 272 3.78 31.73 10.91
N VAL A 273 4.84 30.98 11.17
CA VAL A 273 5.44 30.04 10.22
C VAL A 273 5.42 28.65 10.82
N LEU A 274 5.03 27.65 10.04
CA LEU A 274 5.21 26.23 10.38
C LEU A 274 6.11 25.55 9.35
N ILE A 275 7.26 25.10 9.84
CA ILE A 275 8.21 24.27 9.12
C ILE A 275 7.90 22.79 9.37
N LEU A 276 7.82 21.98 8.31
CA LEU A 276 7.73 20.52 8.43
C LEU A 276 9.04 19.90 7.93
N SER A 277 10.04 19.74 8.82
CA SER A 277 11.35 19.17 8.49
C SER A 277 11.39 17.66 8.78
N LEU A 278 10.57 16.90 8.08
CA LEU A 278 10.42 15.46 8.35
C LEU A 278 11.36 14.60 7.50
N SER A 279 11.54 14.93 6.22
CA SER A 279 12.41 14.17 5.32
C SER A 279 13.76 14.84 5.08
N ALA A 280 13.86 16.14 5.40
CA ALA A 280 15.07 16.93 5.30
C ALA A 280 14.99 18.12 6.26
N GLU A 281 16.14 18.61 6.70
CA GLU A 281 16.26 19.77 7.55
C GLU A 281 15.98 21.06 6.76
N ILE A 282 15.17 21.95 7.35
CA ILE A 282 14.95 23.31 6.83
C ILE A 282 15.38 24.29 7.93
N SER A 283 16.49 24.99 7.69
CA SER A 283 17.03 26.01 8.60
C SER A 283 16.15 27.26 8.64
N SER A 284 16.07 27.90 9.80
CA SER A 284 15.35 29.18 9.99
C SER A 284 15.86 30.30 9.08
N GLU A 285 17.16 30.33 8.76
CA GLU A 285 17.75 31.35 7.87
C GLU A 285 17.05 31.39 6.51
N ARG A 286 16.81 30.21 5.91
CA ARG A 286 16.10 30.07 4.63
C ARG A 286 14.70 30.65 4.66
N ILE A 287 14.02 30.56 5.80
CA ILE A 287 12.69 31.14 6.00
C ILE A 287 12.80 32.66 6.06
N THR A 288 13.75 33.18 6.85
CA THR A 288 13.96 34.62 7.00
C THR A 288 14.43 35.30 5.71
N THR A 289 15.13 34.60 4.82
CA THR A 289 15.45 35.09 3.47
C THR A 289 14.19 35.37 2.64
N VAL A 290 13.13 34.60 2.84
CA VAL A 290 11.88 34.68 2.05
C VAL A 290 10.88 35.63 2.69
N LEU A 291 10.76 35.62 4.02
CA LEU A 291 9.72 36.35 4.76
C LEU A 291 10.23 37.54 5.58
N GLY A 292 11.55 37.71 5.69
CA GLY A 292 12.19 38.65 6.62
C GLY A 292 12.32 38.12 8.04
N LEU A 293 12.80 38.97 8.95
CA LEU A 293 13.04 38.63 10.36
C LEU A 293 11.78 38.68 11.24
N ASP A 294 10.68 39.21 10.70
CA ASP A 294 9.43 39.41 11.43
C ASP A 294 8.52 38.17 11.36
N VAL A 295 9.04 37.05 11.85
CA VAL A 295 8.39 35.74 11.83
C VAL A 295 8.52 35.03 13.16
N GLU A 296 7.54 34.18 13.48
CA GLU A 296 7.56 33.25 14.60
C GLU A 296 7.49 31.82 14.08
N ILE A 297 8.59 31.08 14.26
CA ILE A 297 8.80 29.78 13.62
C ILE A 297 8.44 28.65 14.58
N TRP A 298 7.39 27.92 14.20
CA TRP A 298 7.06 26.60 14.69
C TRP A 298 7.70 25.56 13.77
N LYS A 299 8.13 24.44 14.33
CA LYS A 299 8.75 23.36 13.56
C LYS A 299 8.30 22.00 14.06
N ILE A 300 7.81 21.17 13.14
CA ILE A 300 7.63 19.73 13.36
C ILE A 300 8.75 19.03 12.60
N TYR A 301 9.49 18.15 13.26
CA TYR A 301 10.64 17.47 12.66
C TYR A 301 10.79 16.03 13.15
N THR A 302 11.56 15.26 12.40
CA THR A 302 12.02 13.93 12.81
C THR A 302 13.47 14.03 13.31
N PRO A 303 13.86 13.25 14.33
CA PRO A 303 15.25 13.17 14.77
C PRO A 303 16.17 12.65 13.65
N SER A 304 17.47 12.97 13.73
CA SER A 304 18.51 12.64 12.73
C SER A 304 18.45 11.22 12.14
N PRO A 305 18.26 10.11 12.90
CA PRO A 305 18.18 8.77 12.28
C PRO A 305 16.98 8.59 11.34
N HIS A 306 15.91 9.38 11.51
CA HIS A 306 14.67 9.29 10.74
C HIS A 306 14.46 10.47 9.77
N GLN A 307 15.46 11.36 9.63
CA GLN A 307 15.36 12.54 8.75
C GLN A 307 15.84 12.22 7.32
N HIS A 308 15.10 11.36 6.63
CA HIS A 308 15.37 10.95 5.25
C HIS A 308 14.06 10.74 4.47
N ASN A 309 14.11 10.33 3.20
CA ASN A 309 12.92 10.23 2.33
C ASN A 309 12.21 8.86 2.36
N ASP A 310 12.47 8.03 3.37
CA ASP A 310 11.99 6.65 3.46
C ASP A 310 11.68 6.21 4.91
N PHE A 311 11.34 7.14 5.81
CA PHE A 311 11.11 6.83 7.23
C PHE A 311 9.66 6.44 7.56
N ILE A 312 8.68 6.82 6.72
CA ILE A 312 7.28 6.39 6.88
C ILE A 312 7.15 4.99 6.31
N ARG A 313 6.98 4.02 7.21
CA ARG A 313 6.92 2.59 6.92
C ARG A 313 5.58 1.96 7.28
N SER A 314 4.77 2.65 8.09
CA SER A 314 3.57 2.07 8.70
C SER A 314 2.42 3.09 8.85
N PRO A 315 1.15 2.66 8.81
CA PRO A 315 -0.01 3.53 9.05
C PRO A 315 -0.04 4.16 10.45
N GLU A 316 0.57 3.50 11.44
CA GLU A 316 0.67 3.96 12.81
C GLU A 316 1.46 5.28 12.89
N GLN A 317 2.55 5.41 12.12
CA GLN A 317 3.31 6.67 12.02
C GLN A 317 2.46 7.80 11.42
N LEU A 318 1.61 7.52 10.43
CA LEU A 318 0.68 8.53 9.89
C LEU A 318 -0.39 8.95 10.92
N SER A 319 -0.80 8.03 11.79
CA SER A 319 -1.69 8.35 12.90
C SER A 319 -1.05 9.28 13.92
N GLU A 320 0.20 9.00 14.30
CA GLU A 320 1.00 9.87 15.17
C GLU A 320 1.20 11.25 14.56
N PHE A 321 1.53 11.30 13.26
CA PHE A 321 1.68 12.54 12.51
C PHE A 321 0.42 13.40 12.59
N ARG A 322 -0.75 12.83 12.24
CA ARG A 322 -2.04 13.56 12.32
C ARG A 322 -2.31 14.08 13.73
N SER A 323 -2.01 13.29 14.77
CA SER A 323 -2.24 13.68 16.16
C SER A 323 -1.42 14.92 16.53
N ILE A 324 -0.14 14.93 16.16
CA ILE A 324 0.78 16.02 16.46
C ILE A 324 0.46 17.27 15.64
N VAL A 325 0.14 17.11 14.36
CA VAL A 325 -0.24 18.23 13.49
C VAL A 325 -1.50 18.92 14.01
N ARG A 326 -2.57 18.17 14.34
CA ARG A 326 -3.82 18.76 14.86
C ARG A 326 -3.57 19.64 16.08
N LYS A 327 -2.85 19.10 17.07
CA LYS A 327 -2.49 19.84 18.29
C LYS A 327 -1.68 21.10 17.99
N THR A 328 -0.71 20.99 17.08
CA THR A 328 0.15 22.12 16.70
C THR A 328 -0.64 23.21 15.99
N LEU A 329 -1.51 22.85 15.05
CA LEU A 329 -2.35 23.81 14.33
C LEU A 329 -3.37 24.50 15.25
N GLU A 330 -3.99 23.75 16.16
CA GLU A 330 -4.90 24.30 17.17
C GLU A 330 -4.18 25.31 18.07
N GLU A 331 -2.96 25.01 18.51
CA GLU A 331 -2.17 25.90 19.35
C GLU A 331 -1.76 27.17 18.60
N ILE A 332 -1.22 27.05 17.38
CA ILE A 332 -0.90 28.20 16.52
C ILE A 332 -2.15 29.07 16.34
N GLN A 333 -3.27 28.50 15.93
CA GLN A 333 -4.49 29.27 15.70
C GLN A 333 -5.00 29.97 16.97
N SER A 334 -4.88 29.34 18.14
CA SER A 334 -5.27 29.96 19.41
C SER A 334 -4.46 31.22 19.75
N ILE A 335 -3.22 31.31 19.26
CA ILE A 335 -2.29 32.40 19.52
C ILE A 335 -2.48 33.55 18.52
N TYR A 336 -2.54 33.24 17.22
CA TYR A 336 -2.52 34.23 16.14
C TYR A 336 -3.92 34.60 15.63
N GLY A 337 -4.94 33.79 15.91
CA GLY A 337 -6.30 34.00 15.43
C GLY A 337 -6.55 33.46 14.02
N LEU A 338 -7.72 33.79 13.46
CA LEU A 338 -8.19 33.26 12.17
C LEU A 338 -7.83 34.14 10.97
N ASP A 339 -7.54 35.42 11.19
CA ASP A 339 -7.31 36.39 10.11
C ASP A 339 -5.86 36.38 9.60
N GLU A 340 -4.91 35.99 10.46
CA GLU A 340 -3.50 35.92 10.09
C GLU A 340 -3.19 34.61 9.34
N PRO A 341 -2.60 34.64 8.13
CA PRO A 341 -2.26 33.41 7.42
C PRO A 341 -1.09 32.64 8.04
N LEU A 342 -1.18 31.31 8.06
CA LEU A 342 -0.07 30.44 8.42
C LEU A 342 0.82 30.17 7.19
N HIS A 343 2.09 30.53 7.28
CA HIS A 343 3.08 30.25 6.23
C HIS A 343 3.67 28.85 6.42
N LEU A 344 3.56 27.97 5.41
CA LEU A 344 3.94 26.57 5.47
C LEU A 344 5.16 26.27 4.60
N PHE A 345 6.19 25.68 5.19
CA PHE A 345 7.42 25.26 4.51
C PHE A 345 7.65 23.75 4.67
N PRO A 346 7.18 22.93 3.71
CA PRO A 346 7.21 21.49 3.84
C PRO A 346 8.45 20.83 3.24
N ALA A 347 9.08 19.94 4.01
CA ALA A 347 9.98 18.88 3.54
C ALA A 347 9.55 17.57 4.20
N MET A 348 8.60 16.87 3.57
CA MET A 348 7.96 15.69 4.15
C MET A 348 7.63 14.60 3.13
N PRO A 349 7.44 13.35 3.59
CA PRO A 349 6.92 12.28 2.75
C PRO A 349 5.56 12.62 2.15
N ILE A 350 5.26 12.03 0.99
CA ILE A 350 4.04 12.33 0.23
C ILE A 350 2.76 12.01 1.01
N SER A 351 2.77 10.94 1.80
CA SER A 351 1.63 10.51 2.60
C SER A 351 1.37 11.51 3.74
N CYS A 352 2.42 12.01 4.39
CA CYS A 352 2.32 13.11 5.34
C CYS A 352 1.76 14.37 4.68
N ALA A 353 2.13 14.70 3.44
CA ALA A 353 1.60 15.89 2.77
C ALA A 353 0.09 15.82 2.56
N VAL A 354 -0.42 14.67 2.11
CA VAL A 354 -1.87 14.43 2.00
C VAL A 354 -2.53 14.50 3.38
N GLU A 355 -2.01 13.77 4.36
CA GLU A 355 -2.59 13.70 5.70
C GLU A 355 -2.56 15.07 6.42
N PHE A 356 -1.56 15.91 6.15
CA PHE A 356 -1.52 17.29 6.62
C PHE A 356 -2.66 18.13 6.04
N GLY A 357 -2.96 17.97 4.73
CA GLY A 357 -4.13 18.61 4.14
C GLY A 357 -5.45 18.12 4.76
N ARG A 358 -5.56 16.82 5.05
CA ARG A 358 -6.79 16.21 5.57
C ARG A 358 -7.18 16.67 6.96
N VAL A 359 -6.22 17.09 7.79
CA VAL A 359 -6.54 17.60 9.13
C VAL A 359 -7.14 19.00 9.11
N ARG A 360 -7.11 19.71 7.97
CA ARG A 360 -7.68 21.05 7.84
C ARG A 360 -9.20 21.02 7.96
N MET A 361 -9.76 21.91 8.76
CA MET A 361 -11.20 22.15 8.83
C MET A 361 -11.57 23.40 8.01
N PRO A 362 -12.21 23.27 6.83
CA PRO A 362 -12.34 24.39 5.88
C PRO A 362 -13.00 25.67 6.42
N LYS A 363 -13.86 25.56 7.43
CA LYS A 363 -14.58 26.71 8.02
C LYS A 363 -13.98 27.23 9.33
N ALA A 364 -12.98 26.54 9.87
CA ALA A 364 -12.50 26.76 11.23
C ALA A 364 -10.97 26.80 11.33
N THR A 365 -10.26 26.69 10.20
CA THR A 365 -8.80 26.79 10.14
C THR A 365 -8.39 28.11 9.48
N MET A 366 -7.41 28.79 10.07
CA MET A 366 -6.76 29.98 9.48
C MET A 366 -6.27 29.72 8.03
N PRO A 367 -6.19 30.74 7.16
CA PRO A 367 -5.68 30.57 5.79
C PRO A 367 -4.26 30.03 5.76
N TRP A 368 -3.94 29.21 4.77
CA TRP A 368 -2.58 28.68 4.59
C TRP A 368 -1.91 29.26 3.36
N ILE A 369 -0.66 29.69 3.50
CA ILE A 369 0.21 30.04 2.38
C ILE A 369 1.30 28.98 2.30
N ILE A 370 1.24 28.15 1.26
CA ILE A 370 2.15 27.01 1.09
C ILE A 370 3.28 27.39 0.16
N TYR A 371 4.50 27.10 0.59
CA TYR A 371 5.71 27.31 -0.18
C TYR A 371 6.24 26.00 -0.74
N ASP A 372 6.94 26.06 -1.87
CA ASP A 372 7.64 24.94 -2.50
C ASP A 372 9.12 25.28 -2.71
N GLU A 373 9.99 24.29 -2.56
CA GLU A 373 11.43 24.46 -2.74
C GLU A 373 11.78 24.46 -4.24
N ASN A 374 12.02 25.65 -4.80
CA ASN A 374 12.40 25.76 -6.20
C ASN A 374 13.93 25.71 -6.35
N ARG A 375 14.43 24.59 -6.89
CA ARG A 375 15.86 24.39 -7.12
C ARG A 375 16.47 25.30 -8.19
N GLN A 376 15.68 25.79 -9.15
CA GLN A 376 16.18 26.73 -10.17
C GLN A 376 16.41 28.12 -9.58
N HIS A 377 15.60 28.53 -8.62
CA HIS A 377 15.72 29.82 -7.93
C HIS A 377 16.49 29.74 -6.60
N GLY A 378 16.91 28.54 -6.17
CA GLY A 378 17.65 28.33 -4.92
C GLY A 378 16.90 28.76 -3.65
N SER A 379 15.58 28.94 -3.73
CA SER A 379 14.76 29.54 -2.69
C SER A 379 13.34 28.96 -2.68
N PHE A 380 12.63 29.17 -1.58
CA PHE A 380 11.22 28.82 -1.53
C PHE A 380 10.39 29.86 -2.27
N ILE A 381 9.47 29.39 -3.10
CA ILE A 381 8.49 30.23 -3.78
C ILE A 381 7.09 29.94 -3.23
N LYS A 382 6.23 30.96 -3.25
CA LYS A 382 4.82 30.76 -2.90
C LYS A 382 4.17 29.87 -3.99
N ALA A 383 3.61 28.74 -3.58
CA ALA A 383 2.97 27.79 -4.47
C ALA A 383 1.44 27.94 -4.43
N LEU A 384 0.81 27.76 -3.27
CA LEU A 384 -0.65 27.77 -3.14
C LEU A 384 -1.12 28.60 -1.95
N THR A 385 -2.36 29.10 -2.03
CA THR A 385 -3.12 29.63 -0.89
C THR A 385 -4.40 28.81 -0.74
N ILE A 386 -4.70 28.32 0.47
CA ILE A 386 -5.85 27.42 0.75
C ILE A 386 -6.68 27.91 1.93
#